data_AF-A0A951BI97-F1
#
_entry.id   AF-A0A951BI97-F1
#
_cell.length_a   1.000
_cell.length_b   1.000
_cell.length_c   1.000
_cell.angle_alpha   90.00
_cell.angle_beta   90.00
_cell.angle_gamma   90.00
#
_symmetry.space_group_name_H-M   'P 1'
#
loop_
_entity.id
_entity.type
_entity.pdbx_description
1 polymer ?
#
loop_
_entity_poly.entity_id
_entity_poly.type
_entity_poly.pdbx_seq_one_letter_code
_entity_poly.pdbx_strand_id
1 'polypeptide(L)'
;MNAPASVRHRPRRDSAALSDRDAIARDLERLRAAHEGDEPGFRRAVVELFRAALEAGRGIVKAWLEADGQGLACARQLADLQDELIRAIHDYVIRYVHPPDGVPADPLAIVAVGGYGRGTLAPGSDIDLLFLHPPRQTPRGASVVEAVLYVLWDLRQKVGHATRSIDETLAQARADMTVRTALIEARLIEGDAALFSELLTRFDRTIVCKTAREFVAAKLMERDQRIKRAGSSRYVVEPNVKEGKGGLRDLQTLFWIVKYVYRVRQPEELVAAGLFTPAEFRLFRRCEEFLWRVRCHLHFMTGRAEERLTFDHQRIIAGRLGYVTRDGLSGIERFMKHYFLVAKDVGDLTAIVCAALEERHAKPPAVLDRFIGRLRRRRTIKGLGDFAIEVDRITVARPDVFERDPINLVRLFWVASENRLPIHPDATRLVTLSLKRITADVRSNPEANRLFLEILTSRNSPEVVLRRMNETGVLGRFIPDFGHIVAMMQFNMYHHYTIDEHLLRAIGVLAEIDAGTLKEDHPLANSIMPTIANRTALYVALFLHDIAKGHHADHSIVGAEVARHLCPRFGLSEA
;
A
#
# COMPACT_ATOMS: atom_id res chain seq x y z
N MET A 1 13.94 -19.33 13.63
CA MET A 1 14.23 -18.81 12.28
C MET A 1 14.07 -19.95 11.27
N ASN A 2 12.89 -20.07 10.66
CA ASN A 2 12.70 -20.78 9.40
C ASN A 2 12.15 -19.74 8.44
N ALA A 3 12.93 -19.36 7.43
CA ALA A 3 12.47 -18.45 6.39
C ALA A 3 11.22 -19.04 5.71
N PRO A 4 10.15 -18.27 5.47
CA PRO A 4 9.08 -18.75 4.62
C PRO A 4 9.69 -19.03 3.24
N ALA A 5 9.33 -20.19 2.68
CA ALA A 5 9.90 -20.76 1.47
C ALA A 5 10.19 -19.69 0.41
N SER A 6 11.43 -19.70 -0.09
CA SER A 6 11.83 -18.90 -1.24
C SER A 6 10.75 -18.99 -2.32
N VAL A 7 10.20 -17.85 -2.73
CA VAL A 7 9.30 -17.75 -3.89
C VAL A 7 10.09 -18.20 -5.11
N ARG A 8 10.10 -19.51 -5.37
CA ARG A 8 10.61 -20.06 -6.62
C ARG A 8 9.68 -19.50 -7.69
N HIS A 9 10.26 -18.74 -8.63
CA HIS A 9 9.54 -18.28 -9.81
C HIS A 9 9.20 -19.53 -10.63
N ARG A 10 8.03 -20.13 -10.36
CA ARG A 10 7.46 -21.16 -11.22
C ARG A 10 7.14 -20.50 -12.58
N PRO A 11 7.33 -21.22 -13.70
CA PRO A 11 7.03 -20.69 -15.02
C PRO A 11 5.57 -20.19 -15.06
N ARG A 12 5.35 -19.12 -15.82
CA ARG A 12 4.02 -18.53 -16.07
C ARG A 12 3.13 -19.66 -16.62
N ARG A 13 2.10 -20.06 -15.87
CA ARG A 13 1.13 -21.06 -16.33
C ARG A 13 0.47 -20.54 -17.60
N ASP A 14 0.24 -21.45 -18.55
CA ASP A 14 -0.26 -21.12 -19.88
C ASP A 14 -1.64 -20.45 -19.79
N SER A 15 -1.75 -19.24 -20.33
CA SER A 15 -3.01 -18.49 -20.42
C SER A 15 -4.04 -19.21 -21.28
N ALA A 16 -3.60 -20.08 -22.20
CA ALA A 16 -4.49 -20.92 -23.00
C ALA A 16 -5.36 -21.86 -22.15
N ALA A 17 -4.94 -22.18 -20.92
CA ALA A 17 -5.72 -23.00 -19.99
C ALA A 17 -6.85 -22.23 -19.27
N LEU A 18 -6.89 -20.89 -19.38
CA LEU A 18 -7.87 -20.05 -18.69
C LEU A 18 -9.10 -19.73 -19.54
N SER A 19 -8.90 -19.52 -20.84
CA SER A 19 -9.95 -19.29 -21.83
C SER A 19 -9.39 -19.62 -23.20
N ASP A 20 -9.99 -20.59 -23.89
CA ASP A 20 -9.65 -20.93 -25.27
C ASP A 20 -10.57 -20.14 -26.21
N ARG A 21 -10.05 -19.01 -26.73
CA ARG A 21 -10.78 -18.14 -27.67
C ARG A 21 -11.22 -18.91 -28.92
N ASP A 22 -10.41 -19.85 -29.39
CA ASP A 22 -10.73 -20.65 -30.58
C ASP A 22 -11.85 -21.66 -30.26
N ALA A 23 -11.87 -22.23 -29.05
CA ALA A 23 -13.00 -23.04 -28.59
C ALA A 23 -14.29 -22.22 -28.50
N ILE A 24 -14.22 -21.02 -27.90
CA ILE A 24 -15.38 -20.13 -27.83
C ILE A 24 -15.87 -19.77 -29.23
N ALA A 25 -14.98 -19.47 -30.18
CA ALA A 25 -15.35 -19.19 -31.57
C ALA A 25 -16.05 -20.38 -32.23
N ARG A 26 -15.54 -21.61 -32.07
CA ARG A 26 -16.21 -22.82 -32.57
C ARG A 26 -17.58 -23.03 -31.93
N ASP A 27 -17.73 -22.72 -30.65
CA ASP A 27 -19.01 -22.84 -29.93
C ASP A 27 -20.02 -21.81 -30.42
N LEU A 28 -19.59 -20.58 -30.69
CA LEU A 28 -20.42 -19.54 -31.30
C LEU A 28 -20.95 -19.96 -32.67
N GLU A 29 -20.10 -20.56 -33.52
CA GLU A 29 -20.52 -21.08 -34.83
C GLU A 29 -21.58 -22.18 -34.70
N ARG A 30 -21.39 -23.12 -33.76
CA ARG A 30 -22.37 -24.17 -33.46
C ARG A 30 -23.69 -23.61 -32.96
N LEU A 31 -23.64 -22.64 -32.05
CA LEU A 31 -24.83 -21.97 -31.53
C LEU A 31 -25.56 -21.18 -32.63
N ARG A 32 -24.83 -20.52 -33.53
CA ARG A 32 -25.43 -19.79 -34.64
C ARG A 32 -26.22 -20.72 -35.56
N ALA A 33 -25.65 -21.88 -35.90
CA ALA A 33 -26.33 -22.88 -36.71
C ALA A 33 -27.56 -23.48 -36.00
N ALA A 34 -27.48 -23.72 -34.69
CA ALA A 34 -28.57 -24.30 -33.91
C ALA A 34 -29.77 -23.35 -33.69
N HIS A 35 -29.56 -22.04 -33.78
CA HIS A 35 -30.58 -21.01 -33.55
C HIS A 35 -30.87 -20.19 -34.83
N GLU A 36 -30.75 -20.81 -36.00
CA GLU A 36 -31.05 -20.14 -37.27
C GLU A 36 -32.49 -19.60 -37.28
N GLY A 37 -32.66 -18.30 -37.50
CA GLY A 37 -33.96 -17.62 -37.46
C GLY A 37 -34.50 -17.26 -36.07
N ASP A 38 -33.81 -17.63 -34.99
CA ASP A 38 -34.15 -17.29 -33.59
C ASP A 38 -33.07 -16.43 -32.94
N GLU A 39 -33.01 -15.15 -33.31
CA GLU A 39 -32.04 -14.19 -32.77
C GLU A 39 -32.12 -14.04 -31.22
N PRO A 40 -33.31 -13.98 -30.59
CA PRO A 40 -33.41 -13.94 -29.13
C PRO A 40 -32.88 -15.22 -28.46
N GLY A 41 -33.13 -16.39 -29.04
CA GLY A 41 -32.56 -17.66 -28.57
C GLY A 41 -31.05 -17.70 -28.69
N PHE A 42 -30.51 -17.30 -29.84
CA PHE A 42 -29.06 -17.23 -30.08
C PHE A 42 -28.37 -16.31 -29.07
N ARG A 43 -28.88 -15.09 -28.86
CA ARG A 43 -28.32 -14.14 -27.88
C ARG A 43 -28.27 -14.73 -26.48
N ARG A 44 -29.35 -15.39 -26.02
CA ARG A 44 -29.39 -16.03 -24.70
C ARG A 44 -28.34 -17.12 -24.58
N ALA A 45 -28.24 -18.00 -25.57
CA ALA A 45 -27.26 -19.09 -25.57
C ALA A 45 -25.81 -18.58 -25.55
N VAL A 46 -25.51 -17.50 -26.27
CA VAL A 46 -24.18 -16.87 -26.27
C VAL A 46 -23.82 -16.26 -24.91
N VAL A 47 -24.78 -15.60 -24.25
CA VAL A 47 -24.55 -15.07 -22.89
C VAL A 47 -24.27 -16.21 -21.90
N GLU A 48 -24.99 -17.34 -21.99
CA GLU A 48 -24.70 -18.52 -21.15
C GLU A 48 -23.32 -19.11 -21.43
N LEU A 49 -22.90 -19.19 -22.70
CA LEU A 49 -21.56 -19.63 -23.08
C LEU A 49 -20.47 -18.77 -22.43
N PHE A 50 -20.59 -17.45 -22.55
CA PHE A 50 -19.64 -16.52 -21.94
C PHE A 50 -19.65 -16.57 -20.41
N ARG A 51 -20.82 -16.77 -19.80
CA ARG A 51 -20.93 -16.95 -18.33
C ARG A 51 -20.22 -18.21 -17.88
N ALA A 52 -20.46 -19.34 -18.55
CA ALA A 52 -19.82 -20.61 -18.24
C ALA A 52 -18.29 -20.53 -18.39
N ALA A 53 -17.80 -19.88 -19.45
CA ALA A 53 -16.37 -19.67 -19.66
C ALA A 53 -15.73 -18.84 -18.53
N LEU A 54 -16.38 -17.73 -18.13
CA LEU A 54 -15.89 -16.89 -17.05
C LEU A 54 -15.87 -17.61 -15.69
N GLU A 55 -16.92 -18.37 -15.37
CA GLU A 55 -17.01 -19.15 -14.13
C GLU A 55 -15.97 -20.27 -14.07
N ALA A 56 -15.81 -21.01 -15.17
CA ALA A 56 -14.80 -22.07 -15.29
C ALA A 56 -13.38 -21.50 -15.12
N GLY A 57 -13.06 -20.42 -15.84
CA GLY A 57 -11.75 -19.76 -15.74
C GLY A 57 -11.47 -19.25 -14.33
N ARG A 58 -12.45 -18.60 -13.67
CA ARG A 58 -12.32 -18.17 -12.27
C ARG A 58 -12.10 -19.35 -11.31
N GLY A 59 -12.77 -20.47 -11.54
CA GLY A 59 -12.58 -21.71 -10.79
C GLY A 59 -11.15 -22.25 -10.89
N ILE A 60 -10.58 -22.26 -12.10
CA ILE A 60 -9.19 -22.67 -12.34
C ILE A 60 -8.21 -21.74 -11.61
N VAL A 61 -8.38 -20.42 -11.75
CA VAL A 61 -7.49 -19.45 -11.08
C VAL A 61 -7.58 -19.57 -9.56
N LYS A 62 -8.78 -19.80 -9.00
CA LYS A 62 -8.96 -20.04 -7.57
C LYS A 62 -8.20 -21.29 -7.12
N ALA A 63 -8.35 -22.40 -7.83
CA ALA A 63 -7.64 -23.65 -7.52
C ALA A 63 -6.11 -23.47 -7.57
N TRP A 64 -5.63 -22.69 -8.53
CA TRP A 64 -4.21 -22.33 -8.64
C TRP A 64 -3.72 -21.53 -7.42
N LEU A 65 -4.46 -20.48 -7.03
CA LEU A 65 -4.15 -19.70 -5.84
C LEU A 65 -4.12 -20.57 -4.58
N GLU A 66 -5.08 -21.49 -4.42
CA GLU A 66 -5.12 -22.41 -3.27
C GLU A 66 -3.94 -23.39 -3.26
N ALA A 67 -3.43 -23.78 -4.44
CA ALA A 67 -2.32 -24.73 -4.57
C ALA A 67 -0.92 -24.11 -4.42
N ASP A 68 -0.69 -22.90 -4.91
CA ASP A 68 0.64 -22.25 -4.89
C ASP A 68 0.73 -20.99 -4.01
N GLY A 69 -0.41 -20.47 -3.57
CA GLY A 69 -0.49 -19.26 -2.75
C GLY A 69 -0.06 -17.99 -3.47
N GLN A 70 0.02 -17.94 -4.81
CA GLN A 70 0.56 -16.77 -5.51
C GLN A 70 -0.51 -15.72 -5.81
N GLY A 71 -0.55 -14.66 -5.00
CA GLY A 71 -1.58 -13.63 -5.06
C GLY A 71 -1.52 -12.74 -6.29
N LEU A 72 -0.33 -12.22 -6.61
CA LEU A 72 -0.16 -11.36 -7.79
C LEU A 72 -0.32 -12.15 -9.09
N ALA A 73 0.07 -13.42 -9.10
CA ALA A 73 -0.15 -14.31 -10.24
C ALA A 73 -1.65 -14.52 -10.47
N CYS A 74 -2.40 -14.84 -9.41
CA CYS A 74 -3.87 -14.91 -9.44
C CYS A 74 -4.48 -13.63 -10.02
N ALA A 75 -4.03 -12.45 -9.55
CA ALA A 75 -4.58 -11.18 -10.02
C ALA A 75 -4.34 -10.91 -11.51
N ARG A 76 -3.16 -11.30 -12.01
CA ARG A 76 -2.81 -11.21 -13.43
C ARG A 76 -3.60 -12.19 -14.28
N GLN A 77 -3.74 -13.44 -13.82
CA GLN A 77 -4.50 -14.47 -14.51
C GLN A 77 -5.99 -14.11 -14.63
N LEU A 78 -6.57 -13.46 -13.61
CA LEU A 78 -7.94 -12.93 -13.70
C LEU A 78 -8.07 -11.80 -14.72
N ALA A 79 -7.04 -10.95 -14.87
CA ALA A 79 -7.01 -9.92 -15.90
C ALA A 79 -6.85 -10.54 -17.30
N ASP A 80 -5.97 -11.52 -17.45
CA ASP A 80 -5.76 -12.24 -18.72
C ASP A 80 -7.05 -12.98 -19.15
N LEU A 81 -7.75 -13.66 -18.22
CA LEU A 81 -9.06 -14.27 -18.47
C LEU A 81 -10.09 -13.24 -18.95
N GLN A 82 -10.11 -12.07 -18.31
CA GLN A 82 -11.05 -11.01 -18.66
C GLN A 82 -10.74 -10.40 -20.04
N ASP A 83 -9.46 -10.29 -20.40
CA ASP A 83 -9.04 -9.84 -21.73
C ASP A 83 -9.61 -10.78 -22.81
N GLU A 84 -9.38 -12.10 -22.66
CA GLU A 84 -9.86 -13.10 -23.62
C GLU A 84 -11.39 -13.11 -23.74
N LEU A 85 -12.10 -12.96 -22.63
CA LEU A 85 -13.55 -12.84 -22.65
C LEU A 85 -14.02 -11.60 -23.43
N ILE A 86 -13.38 -10.45 -23.22
CA ILE A 86 -13.74 -9.21 -23.93
C ILE A 86 -13.43 -9.33 -25.43
N ARG A 87 -12.31 -9.96 -25.79
CA ARG A 87 -11.97 -10.24 -27.20
C ARG A 87 -13.03 -11.12 -27.86
N ALA A 88 -13.45 -12.19 -27.18
CA ALA A 88 -14.49 -13.10 -27.69
C ALA A 88 -15.87 -12.42 -27.80
N ILE A 89 -16.23 -11.56 -26.84
CA ILE A 89 -17.46 -10.75 -26.91
C ILE A 89 -17.39 -9.79 -28.09
N HIS A 90 -16.26 -9.10 -28.27
CA HIS A 90 -16.07 -8.20 -29.40
C HIS A 90 -16.18 -8.94 -30.73
N ASP A 91 -15.53 -10.11 -30.88
CA ASP A 91 -15.64 -10.96 -32.07
C ASP A 91 -17.09 -11.37 -32.35
N TYR A 92 -17.83 -11.80 -31.32
CA TYR A 92 -19.24 -12.14 -31.43
C TYR A 92 -20.05 -10.94 -31.96
N VAL A 93 -19.87 -9.76 -31.36
CA VAL A 93 -20.61 -8.55 -31.75
C VAL A 93 -20.31 -8.17 -33.19
N ILE A 94 -19.05 -8.11 -33.61
CA ILE A 94 -18.69 -7.67 -34.97
C ILE A 94 -18.99 -8.70 -36.05
N ARG A 95 -19.18 -9.98 -35.71
CA ARG A 95 -19.49 -11.05 -36.69
C ARG A 95 -20.98 -11.30 -36.83
N TYR A 96 -21.72 -11.30 -35.72
CA TYR A 96 -23.10 -11.78 -35.71
C TYR A 96 -24.14 -10.71 -35.38
N VAL A 97 -23.78 -9.66 -34.62
CA VAL A 97 -24.73 -8.62 -34.19
C VAL A 97 -24.66 -7.39 -35.10
N HIS A 98 -23.45 -6.93 -35.39
CA HIS A 98 -23.16 -5.77 -36.23
C HIS A 98 -22.07 -6.12 -37.27
N PRO A 99 -22.35 -7.05 -38.20
CA PRO A 99 -21.42 -7.40 -39.26
C PRO A 99 -21.02 -6.19 -40.11
N PRO A 100 -19.81 -6.18 -40.70
CA PRO A 100 -19.41 -5.11 -41.61
C PRO A 100 -20.15 -5.27 -42.94
N ASP A 101 -21.03 -4.32 -43.27
CA ASP A 101 -21.78 -4.30 -44.53
C ASP A 101 -20.90 -3.82 -45.71
N GLY A 102 -19.80 -4.53 -46.01
CA GLY A 102 -18.89 -4.20 -47.11
C GLY A 102 -18.02 -2.95 -46.88
N VAL A 103 -18.04 -2.36 -45.69
CA VAL A 103 -17.21 -1.24 -45.25
C VAL A 103 -16.00 -1.77 -44.44
N PRO A 104 -14.82 -1.14 -44.50
CA PRO A 104 -13.69 -1.48 -43.63
C PRO A 104 -14.10 -1.53 -42.14
N ALA A 105 -13.38 -2.33 -41.36
CA ALA A 105 -13.58 -2.42 -39.92
C ALA A 105 -13.55 -1.02 -39.28
N ASP A 106 -14.46 -0.77 -38.33
CA ASP A 106 -14.51 0.51 -37.64
C ASP A 106 -13.20 0.74 -36.88
N PRO A 107 -12.54 1.90 -37.02
CA PRO A 107 -11.33 2.24 -36.27
C PRO A 107 -11.71 2.48 -34.79
N LEU A 108 -11.87 1.39 -34.05
CA LEU A 108 -12.21 1.36 -32.63
C LEU A 108 -11.11 0.61 -31.88
N ALA A 109 -10.71 1.12 -30.73
CA ALA A 109 -9.81 0.41 -29.82
C ALA A 109 -10.49 0.24 -28.45
N ILE A 110 -10.49 -0.99 -27.95
CA ILE A 110 -10.94 -1.33 -26.60
C ILE A 110 -9.72 -1.33 -25.68
N VAL A 111 -9.70 -0.39 -24.74
CA VAL A 111 -8.55 -0.13 -23.88
C VAL A 111 -8.95 -0.38 -22.43
N ALA A 112 -8.22 -1.25 -21.74
CA ALA A 112 -8.32 -1.38 -20.29
C ALA A 112 -7.62 -0.19 -19.62
N VAL A 113 -8.23 0.41 -18.60
CA VAL A 113 -7.64 1.52 -17.84
C VAL A 113 -7.60 1.23 -16.34
N GLY A 114 -6.85 2.03 -15.58
CA GLY A 114 -6.75 1.90 -14.13
C GLY A 114 -6.21 0.53 -13.69
N GLY A 115 -6.81 -0.05 -12.63
CA GLY A 115 -6.35 -1.33 -12.07
C GLY A 115 -6.42 -2.49 -13.07
N TYR A 116 -7.45 -2.51 -13.92
CA TYR A 116 -7.59 -3.48 -14.99
C TYR A 116 -6.51 -3.27 -16.06
N GLY A 117 -6.29 -2.01 -16.47
CA GLY A 117 -5.23 -1.64 -17.42
C GLY A 117 -3.83 -2.05 -16.98
N ARG A 118 -3.52 -1.95 -15.67
CA ARG A 118 -2.28 -2.47 -15.07
C ARG A 118 -2.11 -3.99 -15.22
N GLY A 119 -3.16 -4.72 -15.61
CA GLY A 119 -3.17 -6.16 -15.77
C GLY A 119 -3.33 -6.89 -14.44
N THR A 120 -4.11 -6.33 -13.51
CA THR A 120 -4.34 -6.92 -12.19
C THR A 120 -5.79 -6.74 -11.73
N LEU A 121 -6.52 -7.84 -11.56
CA LEU A 121 -7.89 -7.85 -11.05
C LEU A 121 -8.00 -8.69 -9.79
N ALA A 122 -8.76 -8.23 -8.79
CA ALA A 122 -9.26 -9.11 -7.75
C ALA A 122 -10.54 -9.81 -8.25
N PRO A 123 -10.96 -10.95 -7.68
CA PRO A 123 -12.16 -11.68 -8.12
C PRO A 123 -13.44 -10.84 -8.15
N GLY A 124 -13.55 -9.86 -7.24
CA GLY A 124 -14.68 -8.93 -7.13
C GLY A 124 -14.39 -7.53 -7.68
N SER A 125 -13.27 -7.33 -8.38
CA SER A 125 -12.94 -6.03 -8.98
C SER A 125 -13.89 -5.68 -10.11
N ASP A 126 -14.17 -4.38 -10.22
CA ASP A 126 -14.81 -3.80 -11.41
C ASP A 126 -13.83 -3.81 -12.59
N ILE A 127 -14.37 -3.78 -13.82
CA ILE A 127 -13.59 -3.63 -15.05
C ILE A 127 -13.77 -2.23 -15.60
N ASP A 128 -12.68 -1.56 -15.94
CA ASP A 128 -12.70 -0.18 -16.46
C ASP A 128 -12.23 -0.16 -17.92
N LEU A 129 -13.10 0.29 -18.82
CA LEU A 129 -12.90 0.29 -20.26
C LEU A 129 -12.95 1.70 -20.87
N LEU A 130 -12.04 1.97 -21.80
CA LEU A 130 -12.09 3.10 -22.70
C LEU A 130 -12.28 2.58 -24.12
N PHE A 131 -13.42 2.92 -24.72
CA PHE A 131 -13.69 2.70 -26.13
C PHE A 131 -13.22 3.93 -26.90
N LEU A 132 -12.03 3.82 -27.48
CA LEU A 132 -11.35 4.89 -28.19
C LEU A 132 -11.75 4.87 -29.67
N HIS A 133 -12.19 6.02 -30.19
CA HIS A 133 -12.57 6.19 -31.60
C HIS A 133 -11.84 7.38 -32.24
N PRO A 134 -11.78 7.49 -33.59
CA PRO A 134 -11.28 8.69 -34.26
C PRO A 134 -12.16 9.92 -33.98
N PRO A 135 -11.76 11.13 -34.39
CA PRO A 135 -12.52 12.36 -34.12
C PRO A 135 -14.01 12.33 -34.50
N ARG A 136 -14.40 11.48 -35.46
CA ARG A 136 -15.81 11.21 -35.78
C ARG A 136 -16.11 9.73 -35.55
N GLN A 137 -16.97 9.45 -34.57
CA GLN A 137 -17.46 8.10 -34.34
C GLN A 137 -18.39 7.66 -35.48
N THR A 138 -18.25 6.43 -35.95
CA THR A 138 -19.16 5.83 -36.93
C THR A 138 -20.44 5.33 -36.22
N PRO A 139 -21.62 5.37 -36.87
CA PRO A 139 -22.85 4.82 -36.30
C PRO A 139 -22.71 3.34 -35.91
N ARG A 140 -22.08 2.54 -36.78
CA ARG A 140 -21.79 1.14 -36.50
C ARG A 140 -20.86 0.97 -35.30
N GLY A 141 -19.78 1.74 -35.21
CA GLY A 141 -18.89 1.72 -34.05
C GLY A 141 -19.60 2.04 -32.74
N ALA A 142 -20.56 2.97 -32.74
CA ALA A 142 -21.40 3.24 -31.58
C ALA A 142 -22.27 2.03 -31.19
N SER A 143 -22.93 1.40 -32.15
CA SER A 143 -23.74 0.19 -31.91
C SER A 143 -22.89 -1.00 -31.43
N VAL A 144 -21.67 -1.16 -31.95
CA VAL A 144 -20.72 -2.20 -31.48
C VAL A 144 -20.38 -1.98 -30.01
N VAL A 145 -20.05 -0.74 -29.61
CA VAL A 145 -19.75 -0.43 -28.20
C VAL A 145 -20.96 -0.73 -27.30
N GLU A 146 -22.15 -0.31 -27.72
CA GLU A 146 -23.39 -0.55 -26.98
C GLU A 146 -23.67 -2.05 -26.82
N ALA A 147 -23.53 -2.83 -27.89
CA ALA A 147 -23.74 -4.28 -27.86
C ALA A 147 -22.72 -5.00 -26.96
N VAL A 148 -21.45 -4.61 -26.99
CA VAL A 148 -20.41 -5.15 -26.08
C VAL A 148 -20.79 -4.87 -24.63
N LEU A 149 -21.22 -3.64 -24.32
CA LEU A 149 -21.64 -3.26 -22.97
C LEU A 149 -22.85 -4.05 -22.48
N TYR A 150 -23.87 -4.24 -23.31
CA TYR A 150 -25.03 -5.05 -22.95
C TYR A 150 -24.65 -6.49 -22.61
N VAL A 151 -23.76 -7.12 -23.39
CA VAL A 151 -23.29 -8.48 -23.08
C VAL A 151 -22.57 -8.50 -21.73
N LEU A 152 -21.70 -7.53 -21.44
CA LEU A 152 -21.01 -7.45 -20.14
C LEU A 152 -21.99 -7.25 -18.96
N TRP A 153 -23.05 -6.48 -19.14
CA TRP A 153 -24.10 -6.30 -18.12
C TRP A 153 -24.99 -7.53 -17.97
N ASP A 154 -25.30 -8.25 -19.05
CA ASP A 154 -26.00 -9.54 -19.03
C ASP A 154 -25.18 -10.62 -18.28
N LEU A 155 -23.84 -10.48 -18.30
CA LEU A 155 -22.89 -11.25 -17.48
C LEU A 155 -22.74 -10.73 -16.04
N ARG A 156 -23.54 -9.73 -15.65
CA ARG A 156 -23.53 -9.04 -14.34
C ARG A 156 -22.16 -8.49 -13.94
N GLN A 157 -21.31 -8.14 -14.93
CA GLN A 157 -20.05 -7.48 -14.64
C GLN A 157 -20.30 -6.03 -14.25
N LYS A 158 -19.51 -5.54 -13.29
CA LYS A 158 -19.47 -4.12 -12.94
C LYS A 158 -18.50 -3.42 -13.89
N VAL A 159 -19.03 -2.61 -14.80
CA VAL A 159 -18.26 -2.00 -15.88
C VAL A 159 -18.23 -0.48 -15.71
N GLY A 160 -17.07 0.06 -15.36
CA GLY A 160 -16.76 1.47 -15.59
C GLY A 160 -16.40 1.64 -17.06
N HIS A 161 -17.01 2.58 -17.78
CA HIS A 161 -16.66 2.80 -19.18
C HIS A 161 -16.68 4.26 -19.59
N ALA A 162 -15.92 4.56 -20.64
CA ALA A 162 -16.01 5.82 -21.38
C ALA A 162 -15.85 5.54 -22.88
N THR A 163 -16.60 6.24 -23.71
CA THR A 163 -16.48 6.21 -25.18
C THR A 163 -16.08 7.59 -25.64
N ARG A 164 -14.85 7.74 -26.14
CA ARG A 164 -14.24 9.05 -26.39
C ARG A 164 -13.28 9.02 -27.56
N SER A 165 -13.15 10.16 -28.22
CA SER A 165 -12.03 10.46 -29.11
C SER A 165 -10.73 10.70 -28.33
N ILE A 166 -9.61 10.75 -29.04
CA ILE A 166 -8.32 11.14 -28.44
C ILE A 166 -8.41 12.54 -27.83
N ASP A 167 -9.02 13.51 -28.53
CA ASP A 167 -9.08 14.90 -28.07
C ASP A 167 -9.93 15.05 -26.79
N GLU A 168 -11.07 14.37 -26.74
CA GLU A 168 -11.92 14.33 -25.54
C GLU A 168 -11.20 13.63 -24.38
N THR A 169 -10.50 12.53 -24.66
CA THR A 169 -9.72 11.80 -23.65
C THR A 169 -8.63 12.69 -23.05
N LEU A 170 -7.91 13.44 -23.89
CA LEU A 170 -6.88 14.39 -23.44
C LEU A 170 -7.49 15.58 -22.68
N ALA A 171 -8.64 16.09 -23.10
CA ALA A 171 -9.35 17.16 -22.39
C ALA A 171 -9.77 16.71 -20.99
N GLN A 172 -10.35 15.52 -20.87
CA GLN A 172 -10.74 14.94 -19.59
C GLN A 172 -9.53 14.65 -18.69
N ALA A 173 -8.43 14.15 -19.26
CA ALA A 173 -7.19 13.94 -18.51
C ALA A 173 -6.54 15.24 -18.01
N ARG A 174 -6.79 16.39 -18.65
CA ARG A 174 -6.36 17.69 -18.13
C ARG A 174 -7.24 18.12 -16.96
N ALA A 175 -8.56 17.95 -17.08
CA ALA A 175 -9.53 18.40 -16.09
C ALA A 175 -9.61 17.52 -14.83
N ASP A 176 -9.39 16.20 -14.96
CA ASP A 176 -9.58 15.23 -13.86
C ASP A 176 -8.31 14.38 -13.64
N MET A 177 -7.76 14.49 -12.43
CA MET A 177 -6.59 13.73 -11.98
C MET A 177 -6.86 12.22 -11.95
N THR A 178 -8.10 11.79 -11.72
CA THR A 178 -8.50 10.38 -11.71
C THR A 178 -8.39 9.78 -13.11
N VAL A 179 -8.96 10.46 -14.13
CA VAL A 179 -8.82 10.07 -15.54
C VAL A 179 -7.36 10.07 -15.95
N ARG A 180 -6.62 11.12 -15.59
CA ARG A 180 -5.18 11.22 -15.85
C ARG A 180 -4.42 10.02 -15.28
N THR A 181 -4.75 9.60 -14.06
CA THR A 181 -4.11 8.45 -13.39
C THR A 181 -4.45 7.14 -14.07
N ALA A 182 -5.72 6.94 -14.43
CA ALA A 182 -6.17 5.72 -15.10
C ALA A 182 -5.48 5.53 -16.46
N LEU A 183 -5.21 6.61 -17.19
CA LEU A 183 -4.52 6.57 -18.49
C LEU A 183 -3.04 6.20 -18.40
N ILE A 184 -2.38 6.45 -17.26
CA ILE A 184 -0.99 6.01 -17.03
C ILE A 184 -0.89 4.48 -17.12
N GLU A 185 -1.97 3.78 -16.79
CA GLU A 185 -2.06 2.33 -16.78
C GLU A 185 -2.83 1.78 -17.98
N ALA A 186 -3.11 2.61 -18.99
CA ALA A 186 -3.86 2.18 -20.15
C ALA A 186 -3.14 1.05 -20.91
N ARG A 187 -3.91 0.05 -21.33
CA ARG A 187 -3.44 -1.11 -22.07
C ARG A 187 -4.47 -1.51 -23.11
N LEU A 188 -4.02 -1.69 -24.35
CA LEU A 188 -4.87 -2.19 -25.43
C LEU A 188 -5.31 -3.62 -25.13
N ILE A 189 -6.61 -3.88 -25.24
CA ILE A 189 -7.17 -5.23 -25.26
C ILE A 189 -7.27 -5.66 -26.73
N GLU A 190 -8.10 -4.97 -27.52
CA GLU A 190 -8.45 -5.36 -28.89
C GLU A 190 -8.74 -4.13 -29.76
N GLY A 191 -8.59 -4.25 -31.08
CA GLY A 191 -8.90 -3.18 -32.04
C GLY A 191 -7.68 -2.36 -32.53
N ASP A 192 -7.91 -1.10 -32.90
CA ASP A 192 -6.94 -0.25 -33.61
C ASP A 192 -5.72 0.14 -32.72
N ALA A 193 -4.59 -0.54 -32.96
CA ALA A 193 -3.34 -0.29 -32.24
C ALA A 193 -2.69 1.06 -32.59
N ALA A 194 -2.90 1.58 -33.80
CA ALA A 194 -2.35 2.87 -34.21
C ALA A 194 -3.05 4.00 -33.45
N LEU A 195 -4.38 3.93 -33.33
CA LEU A 195 -5.19 4.88 -32.56
C LEU A 195 -4.78 4.90 -31.07
N PHE A 196 -4.56 3.72 -30.48
CA PHE A 196 -4.07 3.61 -29.10
C PHE A 196 -2.65 4.19 -28.92
N SER A 197 -1.73 3.88 -29.84
CA SER A 197 -0.37 4.40 -29.82
C SER A 197 -0.33 5.93 -29.93
N GLU A 198 -1.20 6.50 -30.77
CA GLU A 198 -1.35 7.95 -30.89
C GLU A 198 -1.83 8.58 -29.57
N LEU A 199 -2.84 7.99 -28.93
CA LEU A 199 -3.33 8.46 -27.62
C LEU A 199 -2.19 8.54 -26.60
N LEU A 200 -1.42 7.45 -26.44
CA LEU A 200 -0.32 7.42 -25.46
C LEU A 200 0.76 8.45 -25.79
N THR A 201 1.12 8.58 -27.07
CA THR A 201 2.14 9.54 -27.54
C THR A 201 1.71 10.97 -27.27
N ARG A 202 0.45 11.32 -27.59
CA ARG A 202 -0.10 12.65 -27.36
C ARG A 202 -0.32 12.94 -25.88
N PHE A 203 -0.71 11.94 -25.09
CA PHE A 203 -0.84 12.05 -23.64
C PHE A 203 0.49 12.40 -22.99
N ASP A 204 1.58 11.69 -23.35
CA ASP A 204 2.91 12.00 -22.83
C ASP A 204 3.38 13.41 -23.22
N ARG A 205 3.30 13.74 -24.52
CA ARG A 205 3.80 15.01 -25.07
C ARG A 205 3.04 16.23 -24.60
N THR A 206 1.73 16.11 -24.35
CA THR A 206 0.89 17.27 -24.05
C THR A 206 0.60 17.46 -22.56
N ILE A 207 0.66 16.38 -21.75
CA ILE A 207 0.26 16.42 -20.33
C ILE A 207 1.40 15.95 -19.43
N VAL A 208 1.84 14.69 -19.58
CA VAL A 208 2.77 14.05 -18.62
C VAL A 208 4.08 14.82 -18.50
N CYS A 209 4.68 15.18 -19.63
CA CYS A 209 5.98 15.85 -19.64
C CYS A 209 5.97 17.26 -19.02
N LYS A 210 4.79 17.87 -18.82
CA LYS A 210 4.65 19.26 -18.35
C LYS A 210 4.14 19.38 -16.90
N THR A 211 3.54 18.32 -16.35
CA THR A 211 2.74 18.42 -15.11
C THR A 211 3.23 17.49 -13.99
N ALA A 212 4.49 17.05 -14.03
CA ALA A 212 5.06 16.13 -13.04
C ALA A 212 4.91 16.63 -11.58
N ARG A 213 5.20 17.92 -11.32
CA ARG A 213 5.06 18.50 -9.97
C ARG A 213 3.62 18.52 -9.47
N GLU A 214 2.70 18.94 -10.33
CA GLU A 214 1.25 18.97 -10.06
C GLU A 214 0.74 17.56 -9.75
N PHE A 215 1.12 16.57 -10.56
CA PHE A 215 0.72 15.17 -10.37
C PHE A 215 1.20 14.62 -9.02
N VAL A 216 2.47 14.84 -8.67
CA VAL A 216 3.03 14.40 -7.38
C VAL A 216 2.28 15.05 -6.22
N ALA A 217 2.08 16.36 -6.26
CA ALA A 217 1.37 17.07 -5.19
C ALA A 217 -0.06 16.54 -5.01
N ALA A 218 -0.78 16.34 -6.11
CA ALA A 218 -2.13 15.78 -6.09
C ALA A 218 -2.16 14.37 -5.48
N LYS A 219 -1.23 13.48 -5.86
CA LYS A 219 -1.18 12.11 -5.36
C LYS A 219 -0.81 12.01 -3.89
N LEU A 220 0.10 12.85 -3.41
CA LEU A 220 0.43 12.92 -1.99
C LEU A 220 -0.77 13.45 -1.18
N MET A 221 -1.49 14.44 -1.70
CA MET A 221 -2.69 14.96 -1.05
C MET A 221 -3.83 13.92 -1.02
N GLU A 222 -4.09 13.21 -2.12
CA GLU A 222 -5.06 12.11 -2.17
C GLU A 222 -4.74 11.03 -1.12
N ARG A 223 -3.46 10.66 -1.00
CA ARG A 223 -3.00 9.70 0.01
C ARG A 223 -3.29 10.21 1.42
N ASP A 224 -2.93 11.45 1.72
CA ASP A 224 -3.10 12.00 3.06
C ASP A 224 -4.58 12.11 3.46
N GLN A 225 -5.46 12.50 2.52
CA GLN A 225 -6.90 12.51 2.73
C GLN A 225 -7.47 11.09 2.92
N ARG A 226 -6.98 10.11 2.16
CA ARG A 226 -7.37 8.70 2.33
C ARG A 226 -6.97 8.17 3.70
N ILE A 227 -5.72 8.40 4.13
CA ILE A 227 -5.23 7.97 5.44
C ILE A 227 -6.01 8.63 6.57
N LYS A 228 -6.34 9.93 6.45
CA LYS A 228 -7.18 10.62 7.44
C LYS A 228 -8.55 9.97 7.59
N ARG A 229 -9.20 9.59 6.48
CA ARG A 229 -10.51 8.92 6.48
C ARG A 229 -10.45 7.46 6.98
N ALA A 230 -9.41 6.72 6.61
CA ALA A 230 -9.25 5.31 6.96
C ALA A 230 -8.75 5.09 8.40
N GLY A 231 -8.28 6.14 9.08
CA GLY A 231 -7.58 6.06 10.36
C GLY A 231 -6.07 6.16 10.15
N SER A 232 -5.43 7.03 10.94
CA SER A 232 -4.00 7.37 10.81
C SER A 232 -3.04 6.25 11.27
N SER A 233 -3.57 5.19 11.89
CA SER A 233 -2.79 4.07 12.41
C SER A 233 -2.74 2.91 11.42
N ARG A 234 -1.54 2.34 11.26
CA ARG A 234 -1.31 1.08 10.52
C ARG A 234 -1.81 -0.14 11.29
N TYR A 235 -1.92 0.00 12.60
CA TYR A 235 -2.06 -1.11 13.55
C TYR A 235 -3.49 -1.28 14.05
N VAL A 236 -4.47 -1.00 13.19
CA VAL A 236 -5.90 -1.23 13.47
C VAL A 236 -6.18 -2.72 13.34
N VAL A 237 -6.91 -3.30 14.30
CA VAL A 237 -7.14 -4.76 14.39
C VAL A 237 -7.97 -5.30 13.23
N GLU A 238 -8.90 -4.53 12.66
CA GLU A 238 -9.63 -4.88 11.43
C GLU A 238 -9.21 -3.99 10.25
N PRO A 239 -8.00 -4.20 9.68
CA PRO A 239 -7.45 -3.30 8.68
C PRO A 239 -8.14 -3.46 7.31
N ASN A 240 -8.07 -2.41 6.50
CA ASN A 240 -8.41 -2.46 5.08
C ASN A 240 -7.14 -2.74 4.25
N VAL A 241 -7.13 -3.86 3.52
CA VAL A 241 -5.96 -4.37 2.76
C VAL A 241 -5.58 -3.45 1.60
N LYS A 242 -6.55 -2.70 1.07
CA LYS A 242 -6.37 -1.84 -0.10
C LYS A 242 -6.14 -0.38 0.28
N GLU A 243 -7.10 0.23 0.98
CA GLU A 243 -7.16 1.67 1.24
C GLU A 243 -6.50 2.07 2.57
N GLY A 244 -6.21 1.10 3.46
CA GLY A 244 -5.55 1.35 4.73
C GLY A 244 -4.13 1.90 4.58
N LYS A 245 -3.61 2.51 5.65
CA LYS A 245 -2.21 2.95 5.71
C LYS A 245 -1.29 1.73 5.63
N GLY A 246 -0.37 1.71 4.68
CA GLY A 246 0.46 0.53 4.37
C GLY A 246 -0.24 -0.52 3.49
N GLY A 247 -1.42 -0.22 2.95
CA GLY A 247 -2.16 -1.13 2.05
C GLY A 247 -1.72 -1.04 0.58
N LEU A 248 -2.39 -1.80 -0.29
CA LEU A 248 -2.07 -1.84 -1.74
C LEU A 248 -2.10 -0.46 -2.40
N ARG A 249 -2.99 0.43 -1.96
CA ARG A 249 -3.11 1.77 -2.55
C ARG A 249 -1.84 2.59 -2.33
N ASP A 250 -1.13 2.42 -1.21
CA ASP A 250 0.15 3.11 -1.02
C ASP A 250 1.17 2.66 -2.06
N LEU A 251 1.33 1.35 -2.27
CA LEU A 251 2.22 0.82 -3.32
C LEU A 251 1.83 1.30 -4.72
N GLN A 252 0.53 1.34 -5.03
CA GLN A 252 0.02 1.85 -6.31
C GLN A 252 0.30 3.34 -6.48
N THR A 253 0.07 4.15 -5.45
CA THR A 253 0.41 5.58 -5.47
C THR A 253 1.89 5.80 -5.76
N LEU A 254 2.77 5.01 -5.14
CA LEU A 254 4.21 5.06 -5.43
C LEU A 254 4.47 4.72 -6.90
N PHE A 255 3.92 3.62 -7.39
CA PHE A 255 4.10 3.21 -8.78
C PHE A 255 3.62 4.27 -9.76
N TRP A 256 2.44 4.87 -9.54
CA TRP A 256 1.90 5.94 -10.40
C TRP A 256 2.79 7.16 -10.43
N ILE A 257 3.22 7.65 -9.25
CA ILE A 257 4.11 8.80 -9.18
C ILE A 257 5.38 8.52 -9.97
N VAL A 258 5.98 7.35 -9.79
CA VAL A 258 7.26 7.05 -10.41
C VAL A 258 7.11 6.85 -11.92
N LYS A 259 6.10 6.11 -12.36
CA LYS A 259 5.76 5.95 -13.78
C LYS A 259 5.55 7.29 -14.46
N TYR A 260 4.87 8.23 -13.79
CA TYR A 260 4.64 9.57 -14.31
C TYR A 260 5.91 10.43 -14.37
N VAL A 261 6.72 10.39 -13.31
CA VAL A 261 7.87 11.30 -13.11
C VAL A 261 9.15 10.81 -13.79
N TYR A 262 9.31 9.50 -13.94
CA TYR A 262 10.50 8.86 -14.52
C TYR A 262 10.21 8.24 -15.89
N ARG A 263 8.96 8.28 -16.36
CA ARG A 263 8.51 7.73 -17.65
C ARG A 263 8.85 6.24 -17.84
N VAL A 264 8.87 5.51 -16.73
CA VAL A 264 9.14 4.07 -16.73
C VAL A 264 7.90 3.28 -17.10
N ARG A 265 8.04 2.18 -17.83
CA ARG A 265 6.88 1.33 -18.20
C ARG A 265 6.71 0.18 -17.24
N GLN A 266 7.81 -0.37 -16.73
CA GLN A 266 7.83 -1.55 -15.88
C GLN A 266 8.36 -1.22 -14.46
N PRO A 267 7.87 -1.91 -13.41
CA PRO A 267 8.37 -1.74 -12.04
C PRO A 267 9.87 -2.02 -11.89
N GLU A 268 10.47 -2.86 -12.72
CA GLU A 268 11.90 -3.20 -12.66
C GLU A 268 12.80 -2.00 -12.99
N GLU A 269 12.30 -1.07 -13.81
CA GLU A 269 12.99 0.16 -14.20
C GLU A 269 13.17 1.14 -13.02
N LEU A 270 12.44 0.93 -11.91
CA LEU A 270 12.56 1.73 -10.67
C LEU A 270 13.98 1.67 -10.08
N VAL A 271 14.67 0.53 -10.26
CA VAL A 271 16.05 0.36 -9.80
C VAL A 271 17.01 1.12 -10.70
N ALA A 272 16.83 1.04 -12.01
CA ALA A 272 17.64 1.77 -12.98
C ALA A 272 17.48 3.29 -12.85
N ALA A 273 16.29 3.76 -12.46
CA ALA A 273 16.00 5.15 -12.17
C ALA A 273 16.64 5.68 -10.87
N GLY A 274 17.30 4.82 -10.09
CA GLY A 274 17.97 5.19 -8.83
C GLY A 274 17.02 5.44 -7.66
N LEU A 275 15.74 5.07 -7.78
CA LEU A 275 14.75 5.30 -6.73
C LEU A 275 14.77 4.22 -5.65
N PHE A 276 14.95 2.97 -6.06
CA PHE A 276 15.09 1.84 -5.16
C PHE A 276 16.42 1.12 -5.40
N THR A 277 17.02 0.68 -4.31
CA THR A 277 18.04 -0.36 -4.35
C THR A 277 17.41 -1.70 -4.75
N PRO A 278 18.19 -2.68 -5.26
CA PRO A 278 17.68 -4.02 -5.54
C PRO A 278 17.03 -4.69 -4.32
N ALA A 279 17.47 -4.35 -3.09
CA ALA A 279 16.89 -4.88 -1.86
C ALA A 279 15.51 -4.28 -1.56
N GLU A 280 15.37 -2.96 -1.70
CA GLU A 280 14.09 -2.26 -1.52
C GLU A 280 13.07 -2.69 -2.57
N PHE A 281 13.50 -2.90 -3.82
CA PHE A 281 12.60 -3.41 -4.87
C PHE A 281 12.13 -4.86 -4.58
N ARG A 282 13.02 -5.72 -4.06
CA ARG A 282 12.60 -7.06 -3.58
C ARG A 282 11.60 -6.97 -2.44
N LEU A 283 11.78 -6.01 -1.52
CA LEU A 283 10.83 -5.76 -0.43
C LEU A 283 9.47 -5.31 -0.97
N PHE A 284 9.45 -4.36 -1.91
CA PHE A 284 8.25 -3.90 -2.61
C PHE A 284 7.47 -5.08 -3.21
N ARG A 285 8.16 -5.94 -3.99
CA ARG A 285 7.53 -7.12 -4.62
C ARG A 285 6.96 -8.10 -3.60
N ARG A 286 7.64 -8.31 -2.46
CA ARG A 286 7.12 -9.19 -1.40
C ARG A 286 5.87 -8.60 -0.73
N CYS A 287 5.86 -7.30 -0.47
CA CYS A 287 4.71 -6.61 0.12
C CYS A 287 3.51 -6.68 -0.81
N GLU A 288 3.71 -6.34 -2.09
CA GLU A 288 2.67 -6.41 -3.12
C GLU A 288 2.08 -7.82 -3.24
N GLU A 289 2.95 -8.83 -3.36
CA GLU A 289 2.55 -10.23 -3.47
C GLU A 289 1.72 -10.69 -2.25
N PHE A 290 2.15 -10.36 -1.04
CA PHE A 290 1.42 -10.72 0.17
C PHE A 290 0.05 -10.04 0.24
N LEU A 291 -0.02 -8.73 -0.01
CA LEU A 291 -1.28 -7.99 0.04
C LEU A 291 -2.27 -8.45 -1.04
N TRP A 292 -1.79 -8.75 -2.25
CA TRP A 292 -2.63 -9.37 -3.29
C TRP A 292 -3.13 -10.74 -2.89
N ARG A 293 -2.29 -11.57 -2.27
CA ARG A 293 -2.67 -12.91 -1.80
C ARG A 293 -3.81 -12.84 -0.80
N VAL A 294 -3.68 -11.97 0.20
CA VAL A 294 -4.74 -11.73 1.19
C VAL A 294 -6.03 -11.25 0.50
N ARG A 295 -5.93 -10.25 -0.38
CA ARG A 295 -7.07 -9.68 -1.09
C ARG A 295 -7.80 -10.68 -1.99
N CYS A 296 -7.06 -11.48 -2.76
CA CYS A 296 -7.65 -12.51 -3.62
C CYS A 296 -8.40 -13.57 -2.81
N HIS A 297 -7.81 -14.07 -1.71
CA HIS A 297 -8.51 -15.01 -0.83
C HIS A 297 -9.76 -14.39 -0.19
N LEU A 298 -9.70 -13.13 0.23
CA LEU A 298 -10.82 -12.41 0.82
C LEU A 298 -12.00 -12.29 -0.16
N HIS A 299 -11.72 -11.92 -1.41
CA HIS A 299 -12.76 -11.81 -2.45
C HIS A 299 -13.33 -13.18 -2.84
N PHE A 300 -12.49 -14.21 -3.05
CA PHE A 300 -12.98 -15.56 -3.37
C PHE A 300 -13.78 -16.18 -2.23
N MET A 301 -13.45 -15.85 -0.98
CA MET A 301 -14.20 -16.30 0.20
C MET A 301 -15.56 -15.62 0.30
N THR A 302 -15.61 -14.32 0.10
CA THR A 302 -16.83 -13.51 0.32
C THR A 302 -17.72 -13.40 -0.90
N GLY A 303 -17.22 -13.75 -2.09
CA GLY A 303 -17.93 -13.59 -3.37
C GLY A 303 -18.13 -12.13 -3.78
N ARG A 304 -17.49 -11.17 -3.10
CA ARG A 304 -17.68 -9.72 -3.32
C ARG A 304 -16.38 -8.94 -3.17
N ALA A 305 -16.43 -7.64 -3.46
CA ALA A 305 -15.33 -6.70 -3.29
C ALA A 305 -15.08 -6.32 -1.81
N GLU A 306 -14.91 -7.33 -0.95
CA GLU A 306 -14.58 -7.11 0.45
C GLU A 306 -13.09 -6.79 0.60
N GLU A 307 -12.76 -5.72 1.32
CA GLU A 307 -11.38 -5.25 1.50
C GLU A 307 -10.99 -5.18 2.98
N ARG A 308 -11.95 -5.36 3.92
CA ARG A 308 -11.71 -5.34 5.36
C ARG A 308 -11.45 -6.75 5.90
N LEU A 309 -10.34 -6.89 6.63
CA LEU A 309 -10.02 -8.09 7.42
C LEU A 309 -10.77 -8.04 8.75
N THR A 310 -12.06 -8.37 8.74
CA THR A 310 -12.82 -8.53 9.99
C THR A 310 -12.34 -9.75 10.77
N PHE A 311 -12.64 -9.82 12.07
CA PHE A 311 -12.23 -10.96 12.90
C PHE A 311 -12.60 -12.33 12.30
N ASP A 312 -13.81 -12.47 11.75
CA ASP A 312 -14.25 -13.70 11.09
C ASP A 312 -13.43 -14.04 9.84
N HIS A 313 -13.09 -13.02 9.04
CA HIS A 313 -12.27 -13.17 7.84
C HIS A 313 -10.84 -13.56 8.20
N GLN A 314 -10.27 -12.95 9.25
CA GLN A 314 -8.91 -13.22 9.71
C GLN A 314 -8.72 -14.69 10.06
N ARG A 315 -9.70 -15.31 10.74
CA ARG A 315 -9.67 -16.75 11.08
C ARG A 315 -9.56 -17.63 9.85
N ILE A 316 -10.41 -17.40 8.85
CA ILE A 316 -10.45 -18.22 7.63
C ILE A 316 -9.19 -18.01 6.79
N ILE A 317 -8.77 -16.76 6.63
CA ILE A 317 -7.60 -16.41 5.81
C ILE A 317 -6.31 -16.91 6.46
N ALA A 318 -6.17 -16.83 7.79
CA ALA A 318 -5.02 -17.38 8.50
C ALA A 318 -4.84 -18.88 8.18
N GLY A 319 -5.93 -19.66 8.19
CA GLY A 319 -5.92 -21.07 7.81
C GLY A 319 -5.52 -21.28 6.35
N ARG A 320 -6.13 -20.54 5.41
CA ARG A 320 -5.81 -20.64 3.96
C ARG A 320 -4.36 -20.29 3.63
N LEU A 321 -3.78 -19.36 4.38
CA LEU A 321 -2.38 -18.96 4.22
C LEU A 321 -1.39 -19.84 4.99
N GLY A 322 -1.87 -20.87 5.69
CA GLY A 322 -1.03 -21.84 6.40
C GLY A 322 -0.47 -21.35 7.74
N TYR A 323 -1.07 -20.33 8.37
CA TYR A 323 -0.65 -19.92 9.71
C TYR A 323 -1.18 -20.88 10.77
N VAL A 324 -0.26 -21.59 11.41
CA VAL A 324 -0.53 -22.49 12.54
C VAL A 324 -0.16 -21.85 13.87
N THR A 325 -0.81 -22.29 14.95
CA THR A 325 -0.44 -21.88 16.32
C THR A 325 0.98 -22.30 16.65
N ARG A 326 1.78 -21.39 17.21
CA ARG A 326 3.18 -21.65 17.57
C ARG A 326 3.66 -20.61 18.60
N ASP A 327 4.47 -21.05 19.56
CA ASP A 327 5.16 -20.19 20.54
C ASP A 327 4.18 -19.28 21.31
N GLY A 328 3.02 -19.82 21.73
CA GLY A 328 2.00 -19.10 22.50
C GLY A 328 1.06 -18.19 21.69
N LEU A 329 1.34 -17.95 20.40
CA LEU A 329 0.47 -17.16 19.52
C LEU A 329 -0.40 -18.07 18.64
N SER A 330 -1.68 -17.74 18.55
CA SER A 330 -2.61 -18.39 17.63
C SER A 330 -2.21 -18.16 16.17
N GLY A 331 -2.65 -19.04 15.26
CA GLY A 331 -2.45 -18.84 13.83
C GLY A 331 -2.96 -17.48 13.33
N ILE A 332 -4.04 -16.97 13.94
CA ILE A 332 -4.63 -15.67 13.61
C ILE A 332 -3.70 -14.52 14.02
N GLU A 333 -3.23 -14.53 15.26
CA GLU A 333 -2.32 -13.48 15.77
C GLU A 333 -1.00 -13.48 14.99
N ARG A 334 -0.50 -14.65 14.59
CA ARG A 334 0.69 -14.76 13.73
C ARG A 334 0.44 -14.18 12.34
N PHE A 335 -0.71 -14.47 11.73
CA PHE A 335 -1.10 -13.90 10.45
C PHE A 335 -1.16 -12.37 10.54
N MET A 336 -1.85 -11.85 11.54
CA MET A 336 -2.05 -10.42 11.70
C MET A 336 -0.75 -9.69 12.07
N LYS A 337 0.11 -10.29 12.89
CA LYS A 337 1.46 -9.78 13.13
C LYS A 337 2.26 -9.66 11.84
N HIS A 338 2.22 -10.67 10.96
CA HIS A 338 2.88 -10.57 9.66
C HIS A 338 2.24 -9.49 8.77
N TYR A 339 0.91 -9.36 8.76
CA TYR A 339 0.22 -8.30 8.03
C TYR A 339 0.70 -6.90 8.46
N PHE A 340 0.77 -6.63 9.76
CA PHE A 340 1.22 -5.33 10.27
C PHE A 340 2.69 -5.04 9.96
N LEU A 341 3.56 -6.06 9.97
CA LEU A 341 4.95 -5.92 9.54
C LEU A 341 5.04 -5.59 8.04
N VAL A 342 4.20 -6.20 7.20
CA VAL A 342 4.10 -5.82 5.77
C VAL A 342 3.59 -4.39 5.61
N ALA A 343 2.56 -3.98 6.34
CA ALA A 343 2.02 -2.61 6.27
C ALA A 343 3.06 -1.56 6.70
N LYS A 344 3.91 -1.90 7.68
CA LYS A 344 5.07 -1.10 8.09
C LYS A 344 6.09 -1.00 6.95
N ASP A 345 6.49 -2.11 6.35
CA ASP A 345 7.45 -2.13 5.24
C ASP A 345 6.97 -1.29 4.04
N VAL A 346 5.68 -1.32 3.72
CA VAL A 346 5.05 -0.44 2.71
C VAL A 346 5.18 1.03 3.09
N GLY A 347 5.02 1.35 4.38
CA GLY A 347 5.23 2.69 4.91
C GLY A 347 6.67 3.18 4.73
N ASP A 348 7.64 2.32 5.00
CA ASP A 348 9.07 2.62 4.86
C ASP A 348 9.44 2.88 3.39
N LEU A 349 8.94 2.04 2.46
CA LEU A 349 9.09 2.24 1.02
C LEU A 349 8.46 3.57 0.57
N THR A 350 7.29 3.93 1.13
CA THR A 350 6.61 5.19 0.81
C THR A 350 7.43 6.39 1.22
N ALA A 351 8.04 6.35 2.40
CA ALA A 351 8.88 7.43 2.91
C ALA A 351 10.12 7.66 2.04
N ILE A 352 10.75 6.58 1.55
CA ILE A 352 11.92 6.65 0.64
C ILE A 352 11.56 7.43 -0.64
N VAL A 353 10.46 7.07 -1.28
CA VAL A 353 10.03 7.72 -2.54
C VAL A 353 9.66 9.18 -2.31
N CYS A 354 8.96 9.50 -1.22
CA CYS A 354 8.63 10.89 -0.89
C CYS A 354 9.88 11.76 -0.72
N ALA A 355 10.91 11.26 -0.02
CA ALA A 355 12.19 11.97 0.10
C ALA A 355 12.86 12.22 -1.24
N ALA A 356 12.96 11.19 -2.08
CA ALA A 356 13.60 11.31 -3.39
C ALA A 356 12.88 12.35 -4.29
N LEU A 357 11.55 12.42 -4.21
CA LEU A 357 10.75 13.41 -4.95
C LEU A 357 10.94 14.83 -4.41
N GLU A 358 10.95 15.00 -3.09
CA GLU A 358 11.23 16.29 -2.43
C GLU A 358 12.61 16.82 -2.86
N GLU A 359 13.66 15.97 -2.81
CA GLU A 359 15.02 16.35 -3.22
C GLU A 359 15.09 16.74 -4.71
N ARG A 360 14.37 16.02 -5.58
CA ARG A 360 14.34 16.34 -7.01
C ARG A 360 13.59 17.65 -7.29
N HIS A 361 12.49 17.91 -6.58
CA HIS A 361 11.67 19.10 -6.78
C HIS A 361 12.23 20.36 -6.14
N ALA A 362 13.07 20.24 -5.11
CA ALA A 362 13.83 21.33 -4.52
C ALA A 362 14.90 21.94 -5.47
N LYS A 363 15.17 21.31 -6.62
CA LYS A 363 16.11 21.82 -7.63
C LYS A 363 15.49 22.96 -8.47
N PRO A 364 16.08 24.17 -8.48
CA PRO A 364 15.72 25.20 -9.46
C PRO A 364 16.09 24.74 -10.89
N PRO A 365 15.51 25.35 -11.96
CA PRO A 365 15.90 25.05 -13.33
C PRO A 365 17.39 25.35 -13.55
N ALA A 366 18.08 24.41 -14.19
CA ALA A 366 19.51 24.43 -14.43
C ALA A 366 19.93 25.55 -15.40
N VAL A 367 20.22 26.74 -14.87
CA VAL A 367 21.06 27.75 -15.57
C VAL A 367 22.05 28.45 -14.61
N LEU A 368 21.83 28.41 -13.29
CA LEU A 368 22.69 29.08 -12.29
C LEU A 368 23.58 28.14 -11.44
N ASP A 369 23.53 26.83 -11.67
CA ASP A 369 24.08 25.85 -10.71
C ASP A 369 25.54 25.42 -10.97
N ARG A 370 26.18 25.91 -12.04
CA ARG A 370 27.53 25.41 -12.40
C ARG A 370 28.66 25.91 -11.48
N PHE A 371 28.37 26.85 -10.57
CA PHE A 371 29.38 27.42 -9.66
C PHE A 371 28.99 27.44 -8.17
N ILE A 372 27.79 27.00 -7.77
CA ILE A 372 27.33 27.07 -6.36
C ILE A 372 26.80 25.72 -5.80
N GLY A 373 26.61 24.69 -6.64
CA GLY A 373 25.96 23.42 -6.27
C GLY A 373 26.65 22.50 -5.25
N ARG A 374 27.78 22.90 -4.63
CA ARG A 374 28.47 22.11 -3.58
C ARG A 374 28.36 22.70 -2.17
N LEU A 375 27.77 23.88 -1.98
CA LEU A 375 27.42 24.39 -0.65
C LEU A 375 25.92 24.26 -0.41
N ARG A 376 25.44 23.03 -0.17
CA ARG A 376 24.16 22.86 0.52
C ARG A 376 24.31 23.52 1.90
N ARG A 377 23.35 24.38 2.30
CA ARG A 377 23.27 24.93 3.67
C ARG A 377 22.86 23.84 4.65
N ARG A 378 23.73 22.84 4.84
CA ARG A 378 23.63 21.87 5.92
C ARG A 378 24.02 22.60 7.19
N ARG A 379 23.04 22.96 8.00
CA ARG A 379 23.29 23.66 9.25
C ARG A 379 23.50 22.62 10.34
N THR A 380 24.73 22.50 10.82
CA THR A 380 25.01 21.72 12.03
C THR A 380 24.28 22.33 13.20
N ILE A 381 23.68 21.50 14.05
CA ILE A 381 22.97 21.96 15.24
C ILE A 381 24.03 22.31 16.28
N LYS A 382 24.01 23.55 16.81
CA LYS A 382 24.97 24.00 17.82
C LYS A 382 24.88 23.08 19.05
N GLY A 383 26.01 22.55 19.51
CA GLY A 383 26.08 21.59 20.62
C GLY A 383 25.79 20.13 20.27
N LEU A 384 25.39 19.84 19.03
CA LEU A 384 24.99 18.51 18.54
C LEU A 384 25.61 18.25 17.16
N GLY A 385 26.95 18.34 17.07
CA GLY A 385 27.71 18.29 15.81
C GLY A 385 27.56 17.01 14.98
N ASP A 386 26.97 15.97 15.57
CA ASP A 386 26.62 14.71 14.92
C ASP A 386 25.33 14.78 14.07
N PHE A 387 24.54 15.85 14.23
CA PHE A 387 23.28 16.06 13.54
C PHE A 387 23.29 17.39 12.77
N ALA A 388 22.51 17.41 11.70
CA ALA A 388 22.32 18.57 10.87
C ALA A 388 20.86 18.71 10.44
N ILE A 389 20.50 19.92 10.04
CA ILE A 389 19.22 20.20 9.41
C ILE A 389 19.45 20.34 7.91
N GLU A 390 18.69 19.58 7.12
CA GLU A 390 18.65 19.62 5.66
C GLU A 390 17.19 19.64 5.21
N VAL A 391 16.77 20.70 4.52
CA VAL A 391 15.40 20.89 4.01
C VAL A 391 14.33 20.63 5.10
N ASP A 392 14.44 21.35 6.22
CA ASP A 392 13.55 21.24 7.39
C ASP A 392 13.39 19.82 7.95
N ARG A 393 14.40 18.97 7.76
CA ARG A 393 14.48 17.62 8.33
C ARG A 393 15.77 17.43 9.11
N ILE A 394 15.69 16.71 10.24
CA ILE A 394 16.88 16.27 10.96
C ILE A 394 17.55 15.14 10.18
N THR A 395 18.83 15.31 9.90
CA THR A 395 19.69 14.28 9.31
C THR A 395 20.95 14.09 10.15
N VAL A 396 21.67 13.01 9.90
CA VAL A 396 22.98 12.76 10.51
C VAL A 396 24.03 13.58 9.79
N ALA A 397 25.07 14.09 10.45
CA ALA A 397 26.14 14.85 9.81
C ALA A 397 27.10 13.93 9.02
N ARG A 398 27.29 12.69 9.50
CA ARG A 398 28.22 11.70 8.93
C ARG A 398 27.59 10.30 8.90
N PRO A 399 27.93 9.46 7.91
CA PRO A 399 27.42 8.08 7.85
C PRO A 399 27.89 7.18 8.99
N ASP A 400 29.04 7.49 9.60
CA ASP A 400 29.65 6.73 10.70
C ASP A 400 29.10 7.10 12.09
N VAL A 401 28.09 7.96 12.18
CA VAL A 401 27.62 8.57 13.44
C VAL A 401 27.22 7.54 14.51
N PHE A 402 26.53 6.46 14.11
CA PHE A 402 26.07 5.41 15.03
C PHE A 402 27.15 4.40 15.36
N GLU A 403 28.22 4.37 14.57
CA GLU A 403 29.39 3.54 14.86
C GLU A 403 30.30 4.22 15.87
N ARG A 404 30.51 5.53 15.71
CA ARG A 404 31.26 6.35 16.67
C ARG A 404 30.54 6.46 18.01
N ASP A 405 29.24 6.71 17.98
CA ASP A 405 28.42 6.81 19.19
C ASP A 405 27.05 6.12 18.98
N PRO A 406 26.89 4.88 19.46
CA PRO A 406 25.62 4.16 19.40
C PRO A 406 24.45 4.84 20.13
N ILE A 407 24.72 5.71 21.12
CA ILE A 407 23.68 6.48 21.84
C ILE A 407 22.93 7.41 20.87
N ASN A 408 23.58 7.80 19.77
CA ASN A 408 22.95 8.61 18.72
C ASN A 408 21.71 7.96 18.09
N LEU A 409 21.54 6.62 18.22
CA LEU A 409 20.32 5.94 17.79
C LEU A 409 19.08 6.36 18.59
N VAL A 410 19.24 6.73 19.87
CA VAL A 410 18.17 7.33 20.69
C VAL A 410 18.19 8.85 20.55
N ARG A 411 19.39 9.46 20.60
CA ARG A 411 19.57 10.92 20.55
C ARG A 411 18.98 11.54 19.28
N LEU A 412 19.03 10.87 18.13
CA LEU A 412 18.41 11.37 16.89
C LEU A 412 16.92 11.70 17.07
N PHE A 413 16.17 10.84 17.76
CA PHE A 413 14.73 11.03 18.00
C PHE A 413 14.47 12.12 19.02
N TRP A 414 15.32 12.20 20.03
CA TRP A 414 15.30 13.31 21.00
C TRP A 414 15.55 14.65 20.30
N VAL A 415 16.58 14.75 19.45
CA VAL A 415 16.87 15.97 18.67
C VAL A 415 15.71 16.34 17.76
N ALA A 416 15.08 15.36 17.10
CA ALA A 416 13.90 15.59 16.28
C ALA A 416 12.71 16.10 17.09
N SER A 417 12.50 15.57 18.29
CA SER A 417 11.48 16.02 19.26
C SER A 417 11.70 17.47 19.67
N GLU A 418 12.91 17.81 20.13
CA GLU A 418 13.26 19.13 20.63
C GLU A 418 13.16 20.22 19.55
N ASN A 419 13.55 19.89 18.32
CA ASN A 419 13.47 20.84 17.20
C ASN A 419 12.11 20.84 16.50
N ARG A 420 11.21 19.91 16.85
CA ARG A 420 9.91 19.70 16.18
C ARG A 420 10.04 19.49 14.67
N LEU A 421 11.12 18.85 14.25
CA LEU A 421 11.43 18.59 12.84
C LEU A 421 11.36 17.09 12.54
N PRO A 422 10.78 16.68 11.39
CA PRO A 422 10.79 15.30 10.97
C PRO A 422 12.22 14.81 10.67
N ILE A 423 12.46 13.51 10.85
CA ILE A 423 13.74 12.87 10.48
C ILE A 423 13.79 12.63 8.97
N HIS A 424 14.95 12.86 8.37
CA HIS A 424 15.22 12.60 6.95
C HIS A 424 15.21 11.08 6.66
N PRO A 425 14.56 10.60 5.58
CA PRO A 425 14.50 9.16 5.27
C PRO A 425 15.85 8.45 5.15
N ASP A 426 16.91 9.12 4.68
CA ASP A 426 18.26 8.55 4.71
C ASP A 426 18.81 8.32 6.13
N ALA A 427 18.53 9.25 7.06
CA ALA A 427 18.91 9.06 8.46
C ALA A 427 18.11 7.90 9.07
N THR A 428 16.81 7.80 8.77
CA THR A 428 15.97 6.66 9.14
C THR A 428 16.51 5.33 8.59
N ARG A 429 16.91 5.30 7.31
CA ARG A 429 17.52 4.12 6.68
C ARG A 429 18.83 3.72 7.37
N LEU A 430 19.67 4.69 7.69
CA LEU A 430 20.92 4.46 8.42
C LEU A 430 20.68 3.93 9.84
N VAL A 431 19.62 4.40 10.53
CA VAL A 431 19.17 3.86 11.82
C VAL A 431 18.80 2.38 11.67
N THR A 432 17.95 2.03 10.70
CA THR A 432 17.52 0.65 10.46
C THR A 432 18.71 -0.29 10.19
N LEU A 433 19.70 0.17 9.40
CA LEU A 433 20.93 -0.58 9.14
C LEU A 433 21.84 -0.71 10.38
N SER A 434 21.67 0.17 11.36
CA SER A 434 22.51 0.27 12.55
C SER A 434 21.86 -0.30 13.81
N LEU A 435 20.63 -0.84 13.74
CA LEU A 435 19.90 -1.38 14.90
C LEU A 435 20.67 -2.42 15.71
N LYS A 436 21.54 -3.20 15.05
CA LYS A 436 22.40 -4.19 15.73
C LYS A 436 23.38 -3.59 16.74
N ARG A 437 23.63 -2.27 16.66
CA ARG A 437 24.49 -1.53 17.60
C ARG A 437 23.78 -1.20 18.92
N ILE A 438 22.47 -1.42 19.04
CA ILE A 438 21.75 -1.33 20.32
C ILE A 438 22.07 -2.60 21.14
N THR A 439 23.24 -2.62 21.75
CA THR A 439 23.73 -3.70 22.62
C THR A 439 23.17 -3.57 24.04
N ALA A 440 23.60 -4.44 24.96
CA ALA A 440 23.29 -4.29 26.38
C ALA A 440 23.87 -2.97 26.93
N ASP A 441 25.08 -2.58 26.50
CA ASP A 441 25.76 -1.36 26.96
C ASP A 441 24.97 -0.09 26.63
N VAL A 442 24.41 -0.01 25.42
CA VAL A 442 23.54 1.11 25.02
C VAL A 442 22.27 1.12 25.87
N ARG A 443 21.68 -0.06 26.13
CA ARG A 443 20.46 -0.20 26.92
C ARG A 443 20.66 0.18 28.38
N SER A 444 21.84 -0.09 28.96
CA SER A 444 22.18 0.29 30.34
C SER A 444 22.83 1.67 30.45
N ASN A 445 23.07 2.36 29.33
CA ASN A 445 23.75 3.66 29.35
C ASN A 445 22.85 4.74 30.01
N PRO A 446 23.33 5.47 31.04
CA PRO A 446 22.52 6.48 31.73
C PRO A 446 22.02 7.60 30.83
N GLU A 447 22.84 8.06 29.89
CA GLU A 447 22.48 9.13 28.96
C GLU A 447 21.41 8.67 27.97
N ALA A 448 21.50 7.45 27.44
CA ALA A 448 20.47 6.90 26.56
C ALA A 448 19.11 6.77 27.26
N ASN A 449 19.09 6.34 28.52
CA ASN A 449 17.88 6.22 29.32
C ASN A 449 17.30 7.60 29.71
N ARG A 450 18.15 8.59 30.04
CA ARG A 450 17.73 9.98 30.27
C ARG A 450 17.05 10.56 29.03
N LEU A 451 17.68 10.44 27.86
CA LEU A 451 17.12 10.91 26.59
C LEU A 451 15.78 10.24 26.26
N PHE A 452 15.66 8.94 26.51
CA PHE A 452 14.40 8.22 26.31
C PHE A 452 13.30 8.72 27.25
N LEU A 453 13.58 8.94 28.54
CA LEU A 453 12.61 9.49 29.47
C LEU A 453 12.13 10.89 29.07
N GLU A 454 13.03 11.73 28.56
CA GLU A 454 12.66 13.06 28.04
C GLU A 454 11.75 12.96 26.82
N ILE A 455 11.97 11.99 25.93
CA ILE A 455 11.04 11.71 24.83
C ILE A 455 9.69 11.24 25.37
N LEU A 456 9.69 10.25 26.27
CA LEU A 456 8.47 9.62 26.81
C LEU A 456 7.59 10.64 27.52
N THR A 457 8.21 11.54 28.28
CA THR A 457 7.53 12.53 29.10
C THR A 457 7.44 13.90 28.43
N SER A 458 7.75 14.00 27.14
CA SER A 458 7.68 15.27 26.41
C SER A 458 6.24 15.82 26.38
N ARG A 459 6.10 17.13 26.48
CA ARG A 459 4.84 17.84 26.19
C ARG A 459 4.64 18.05 24.68
N ASN A 460 5.65 17.79 23.86
CA ASN A 460 5.66 18.03 22.42
C ASN A 460 5.35 16.74 21.63
N SER A 461 4.11 16.26 21.71
CA SER A 461 3.60 15.09 20.94
C SER A 461 4.47 13.82 21.04
N PRO A 462 4.69 13.27 22.26
CA PRO A 462 5.56 12.12 22.49
C PRO A 462 5.14 10.88 21.69
N GLU A 463 3.83 10.70 21.47
CA GLU A 463 3.28 9.64 20.61
C GLU A 463 3.95 9.61 19.23
N VAL A 464 4.12 10.77 18.58
CA VAL A 464 4.67 10.85 17.21
C VAL A 464 6.12 10.38 17.19
N VAL A 465 6.90 10.77 18.18
CA VAL A 465 8.32 10.44 18.28
C VAL A 465 8.50 8.97 18.63
N LEU A 466 7.79 8.48 19.66
CA LEU A 466 7.83 7.07 20.07
C LEU A 466 7.34 6.14 18.96
N ARG A 467 6.31 6.54 18.21
CA ARG A 467 5.84 5.81 17.03
C ARG A 467 6.90 5.71 15.96
N ARG A 468 7.66 6.78 15.70
CA ARG A 468 8.82 6.73 14.78
C ARG A 468 9.93 5.84 15.33
N MET A 469 10.20 5.86 16.63
CA MET A 469 11.15 4.94 17.26
C MET A 469 10.70 3.48 17.10
N ASN A 470 9.40 3.21 17.21
CA ASN A 470 8.83 1.88 16.98
C ASN A 470 8.95 1.46 15.51
N GLU A 471 8.56 2.33 14.58
CA GLU A 471 8.61 2.06 13.14
C GLU A 471 10.04 1.89 12.62
N THR A 472 11.04 2.52 13.24
CA THR A 472 12.45 2.27 12.91
C THR A 472 13.04 1.05 13.61
N GLY A 473 12.30 0.43 14.54
CA GLY A 473 12.75 -0.70 15.36
C GLY A 473 13.66 -0.32 16.54
N VAL A 474 13.97 0.97 16.72
CA VAL A 474 14.80 1.46 17.83
C VAL A 474 14.11 1.20 19.16
N LEU A 475 12.80 1.46 19.28
CA LEU A 475 12.07 1.31 20.54
C LEU A 475 12.11 -0.14 21.04
N GLY A 476 11.75 -1.10 20.18
CA GLY A 476 11.76 -2.53 20.54
C GLY A 476 13.16 -3.10 20.77
N ARG A 477 14.21 -2.51 20.19
CA ARG A 477 15.60 -2.91 20.46
C ARG A 477 16.14 -2.30 21.75
N PHE A 478 15.70 -1.08 22.08
CA PHE A 478 16.09 -0.37 23.31
C PHE A 478 15.33 -0.91 24.54
N ILE A 479 14.07 -1.31 24.35
CA ILE A 479 13.21 -1.92 25.38
C ILE A 479 12.75 -3.28 24.85
N PRO A 480 13.48 -4.38 25.15
CA PRO A 480 13.17 -5.70 24.62
C PRO A 480 11.73 -6.15 24.91
N ASP A 481 11.21 -5.88 26.10
CA ASP A 481 9.83 -6.19 26.50
C ASP A 481 8.81 -5.50 25.58
N PHE A 482 9.04 -4.23 25.23
CA PHE A 482 8.25 -3.54 24.21
C PHE A 482 8.42 -4.22 22.84
N GLY A 483 9.64 -4.64 22.50
CA GLY A 483 9.93 -5.38 21.27
C GLY A 483 9.12 -6.67 21.10
N HIS A 484 8.77 -7.35 22.20
CA HIS A 484 7.95 -8.56 22.16
C HIS A 484 6.52 -8.29 21.70
N ILE A 485 5.92 -7.19 22.17
CA ILE A 485 4.54 -6.79 21.87
C ILE A 485 4.37 -6.03 20.55
N VAL A 486 5.46 -5.66 19.86
CA VAL A 486 5.37 -4.98 18.55
C VAL A 486 4.54 -5.80 17.56
N ALA A 487 3.57 -5.12 16.94
CA ALA A 487 2.63 -5.71 15.99
C ALA A 487 1.82 -6.89 16.56
N MET A 488 1.71 -7.01 17.88
CA MET A 488 0.91 -8.04 18.54
C MET A 488 -0.50 -7.50 18.74
N MET A 489 -1.47 -8.13 18.09
CA MET A 489 -2.87 -7.90 18.41
C MET A 489 -3.36 -8.90 19.43
N GLN A 490 -4.40 -8.53 20.18
CA GLN A 490 -5.23 -9.49 20.88
C GLN A 490 -6.48 -9.75 20.06
N PHE A 491 -6.78 -11.02 19.80
CA PHE A 491 -7.98 -11.40 19.06
C PHE A 491 -9.23 -11.33 19.97
N ASN A 492 -9.72 -10.12 20.23
CA ASN A 492 -10.96 -9.89 20.95
C ASN A 492 -11.63 -8.57 20.50
N MET A 493 -12.92 -8.43 20.76
CA MET A 493 -13.74 -7.30 20.27
C MET A 493 -13.45 -5.95 20.95
N TYR A 494 -12.67 -5.92 22.03
CA TYR A 494 -12.44 -4.70 22.81
C TYR A 494 -11.19 -3.93 22.38
N HIS A 495 -10.29 -4.56 21.63
CA HIS A 495 -9.04 -3.92 21.19
C HIS A 495 -9.18 -3.42 19.75
N HIS A 496 -9.06 -2.11 19.58
CA HIS A 496 -9.03 -1.49 18.25
C HIS A 496 -7.64 -1.47 17.63
N TYR A 497 -6.58 -1.58 18.45
CA TYR A 497 -5.19 -1.47 18.04
C TYR A 497 -4.34 -2.65 18.51
N THR A 498 -3.18 -2.85 17.89
CA THR A 498 -2.12 -3.70 18.47
C THR A 498 -1.66 -3.13 19.81
N ILE A 499 -1.07 -3.97 20.66
CA ILE A 499 -0.68 -3.61 22.02
C ILE A 499 0.34 -2.47 22.01
N ASP A 500 1.36 -2.54 21.16
CA ASP A 500 2.35 -1.47 21.01
C ASP A 500 1.70 -0.13 20.60
N GLU A 501 0.81 -0.18 19.63
CA GLU A 501 0.08 1.01 19.19
C GLU A 501 -0.81 1.60 20.28
N HIS A 502 -1.52 0.75 21.01
CA HIS A 502 -2.37 1.15 22.13
C HIS A 502 -1.55 1.88 23.21
N LEU A 503 -0.41 1.32 23.61
CA LEU A 503 0.50 1.97 24.58
C LEU A 503 0.95 3.36 24.10
N LEU A 504 1.35 3.48 22.85
CA LEU A 504 1.83 4.76 22.30
C LEU A 504 0.73 5.81 22.22
N ARG A 505 -0.50 5.42 21.87
CA ARG A 505 -1.66 6.33 21.85
C ARG A 505 -2.09 6.73 23.26
N ALA A 506 -2.04 5.81 24.21
CA ALA A 506 -2.31 6.13 25.61
C ALA A 506 -1.36 7.22 26.13
N ILE A 507 -0.07 7.13 25.79
CA ILE A 507 0.92 8.19 26.09
C ILE A 507 0.58 9.51 25.39
N GLY A 508 0.13 9.46 24.13
CA GLY A 508 -0.33 10.65 23.39
C GLY A 508 -1.49 11.36 24.08
N VAL A 509 -2.55 10.61 24.41
CA VAL A 509 -3.72 11.13 25.13
C VAL A 509 -3.33 11.69 26.49
N LEU A 510 -2.48 11.00 27.26
CA LEU A 510 -1.98 11.53 28.53
C LEU A 510 -1.21 12.84 28.34
N ALA A 511 -0.38 12.95 27.30
CA ALA A 511 0.36 14.17 27.01
C ALA A 511 -0.54 15.34 26.59
N GLU A 512 -1.64 15.08 25.88
CA GLU A 512 -2.64 16.08 25.54
C GLU A 512 -3.44 16.53 26.77
N ILE A 513 -3.80 15.62 27.67
CA ILE A 513 -4.40 15.94 28.98
C ILE A 513 -3.43 16.79 29.82
N ASP A 514 -2.16 16.40 29.91
CA ASP A 514 -1.14 17.12 30.65
C ASP A 514 -0.79 18.49 30.03
N ALA A 515 -0.93 18.63 28.72
CA ALA A 515 -0.78 19.91 28.03
C ALA A 515 -2.04 20.81 28.13
N GLY A 516 -3.16 20.31 28.65
CA GLY A 516 -4.40 21.06 28.75
C GLY A 516 -5.22 21.12 27.46
N THR A 517 -4.84 20.40 26.40
CA THR A 517 -5.48 20.49 25.08
C THR A 517 -6.80 19.73 25.00
N LEU A 518 -7.03 18.76 25.90
CA LEU A 518 -8.26 17.95 25.98
C LEU A 518 -9.18 18.36 27.14
N LYS A 519 -9.16 19.64 27.55
CA LYS A 519 -9.95 20.10 28.71
C LYS A 519 -11.47 19.96 28.50
N GLU A 520 -11.95 20.15 27.27
CA GLU A 520 -13.38 20.04 26.95
C GLU A 520 -13.84 18.58 26.94
N ASP A 521 -13.05 17.68 26.35
CA ASP A 521 -13.37 16.25 26.25
C ASP A 521 -13.14 15.50 27.58
N HIS A 522 -12.14 15.92 28.37
CA HIS A 522 -11.71 15.25 29.61
C HIS A 522 -11.50 16.25 30.77
N PRO A 523 -12.54 16.95 31.24
CA PRO A 523 -12.41 18.03 32.23
C PRO A 523 -11.90 17.55 33.59
N LEU A 524 -12.34 16.37 34.05
CA LEU A 524 -11.90 15.79 35.32
C LEU A 524 -10.43 15.36 35.29
N ALA A 525 -9.99 14.69 34.21
CA ALA A 525 -8.60 14.26 34.10
C ALA A 525 -7.64 15.47 34.06
N ASN A 526 -8.04 16.54 33.35
CA ASN A 526 -7.30 17.80 33.31
C ASN A 526 -7.23 18.50 34.66
N SER A 527 -8.28 18.44 35.49
CA SER A 527 -8.26 19.07 36.82
C SER A 527 -7.43 18.28 37.84
N ILE A 528 -7.34 16.96 37.69
CA ILE A 528 -6.53 16.09 38.55
C ILE A 528 -5.06 16.12 38.16
N MET A 529 -4.71 16.26 36.87
CA MET A 529 -3.33 16.15 36.41
C MET A 529 -2.32 17.02 37.18
N PRO A 530 -2.60 18.29 37.54
CA PRO A 530 -1.69 19.12 38.33
C PRO A 530 -1.48 18.65 39.78
N THR A 531 -2.37 17.79 40.32
CA THR A 531 -2.25 17.27 41.69
C THR A 531 -1.40 16.00 41.78
N ILE A 532 -0.98 15.44 40.64
CA ILE A 532 -0.13 14.25 40.58
C ILE A 532 1.28 14.58 41.06
N ALA A 533 1.71 13.95 42.15
CA ALA A 533 3.01 14.20 42.78
C ALA A 533 4.21 13.83 41.89
N ASN A 534 4.14 12.70 41.17
CA ASN A 534 5.22 12.24 40.30
C ASN A 534 4.71 12.00 38.88
N ARG A 535 4.88 13.03 38.04
CA ARG A 535 4.51 12.99 36.62
C ARG A 535 5.28 11.90 35.86
N THR A 536 6.58 11.75 36.09
CA THR A 536 7.41 10.76 35.38
C THR A 536 6.93 9.34 35.67
N ALA A 537 6.61 9.04 36.93
CA ALA A 537 6.08 7.74 37.33
C ALA A 537 4.74 7.43 36.63
N LEU A 538 3.85 8.41 36.47
CA LEU A 538 2.58 8.23 35.75
C LEU A 538 2.80 7.85 34.28
N TYR A 539 3.71 8.54 33.58
CA TYR A 539 4.03 8.23 32.19
C TYR A 539 4.68 6.85 32.03
N VAL A 540 5.61 6.50 32.91
CA VAL A 540 6.27 5.18 32.88
C VAL A 540 5.27 4.08 33.21
N ALA A 541 4.41 4.27 34.21
CA ALA A 541 3.35 3.32 34.55
C ALA A 541 2.39 3.10 33.36
N LEU A 542 1.95 4.17 32.71
CA LEU A 542 1.10 4.06 31.52
C LEU A 542 1.81 3.37 30.35
N PHE A 543 3.11 3.63 30.16
CA PHE A 543 3.91 2.96 29.12
C PHE A 543 4.06 1.45 29.38
N LEU A 544 4.02 1.02 30.65
CA LEU A 544 4.24 -0.38 31.05
C LEU A 544 2.96 -1.18 31.30
N HIS A 545 1.78 -0.54 31.40
CA HIS A 545 0.56 -1.19 31.89
C HIS A 545 0.17 -2.48 31.15
N ASP A 546 0.47 -2.54 29.85
CA ASP A 546 0.13 -3.64 28.96
C ASP A 546 1.38 -4.31 28.33
N ILE A 547 2.59 -3.95 28.79
CA ILE A 547 3.85 -4.36 28.14
C ILE A 547 4.11 -5.87 28.18
N ALA A 548 3.54 -6.58 29.15
CA ALA A 548 3.72 -8.00 29.35
C ALA A 548 2.57 -8.86 28.79
N LYS A 549 1.71 -8.29 27.93
CA LYS A 549 0.69 -9.07 27.22
C LYS A 549 1.35 -10.09 26.27
N GLY A 550 0.78 -11.29 26.20
CA GLY A 550 1.32 -12.40 25.40
C GLY A 550 2.18 -13.40 26.19
N HIS A 551 2.43 -13.15 27.47
CA HIS A 551 2.98 -14.14 28.40
C HIS A 551 1.90 -15.13 28.88
N HIS A 552 2.32 -16.31 29.36
CA HIS A 552 1.40 -17.33 29.87
C HIS A 552 0.78 -16.99 31.24
N ALA A 553 1.41 -16.11 32.00
CA ALA A 553 0.95 -15.63 33.31
C ALA A 553 0.17 -14.31 33.18
N ASP A 554 -0.47 -13.88 34.26
CA ASP A 554 -1.17 -12.59 34.30
C ASP A 554 -0.20 -11.44 33.95
N HIS A 555 -0.53 -10.71 32.89
CA HIS A 555 0.26 -9.60 32.37
C HIS A 555 0.50 -8.48 33.39
N SER A 556 -0.38 -8.30 34.38
CA SER A 556 -0.17 -7.32 35.45
C SER A 556 0.97 -7.72 36.39
N ILE A 557 1.07 -9.01 36.72
CA ILE A 557 2.14 -9.57 37.57
C ILE A 557 3.47 -9.50 36.85
N VAL A 558 3.51 -9.98 35.60
CA VAL A 558 4.73 -9.93 34.77
C VAL A 558 5.12 -8.49 34.47
N GLY A 559 4.15 -7.60 34.23
CA GLY A 559 4.40 -6.17 34.05
C GLY A 559 5.07 -5.51 35.26
N ALA A 560 4.66 -5.91 36.48
CA ALA A 560 5.32 -5.44 37.71
C ALA A 560 6.78 -5.92 37.81
N GLU A 561 7.08 -7.16 37.38
CA GLU A 561 8.45 -7.66 37.30
C GLU A 561 9.29 -6.89 36.28
N VAL A 562 8.73 -6.60 35.10
CA VAL A 562 9.38 -5.75 34.09
C VAL A 562 9.67 -4.37 34.66
N ALA A 563 8.71 -3.76 35.35
CA ALA A 563 8.89 -2.44 35.97
C ALA A 563 10.03 -2.43 37.00
N ARG A 564 10.17 -3.47 37.83
CA ARG A 564 11.27 -3.58 38.81
C ARG A 564 12.66 -3.59 38.17
N HIS A 565 12.78 -4.07 36.93
CA HIS A 565 14.05 -4.07 36.20
C HIS A 565 14.24 -2.78 35.37
N LEU A 566 13.16 -2.29 34.77
CA LEU A 566 13.23 -1.18 33.81
C LEU A 566 13.28 0.20 34.50
N CYS A 567 12.56 0.39 35.60
CA CYS A 567 12.53 1.67 36.32
C CYS A 567 13.91 2.10 36.84
N PRO A 568 14.70 1.23 37.49
CA PRO A 568 16.07 1.58 37.89
C PRO A 568 16.97 1.91 36.69
N ARG A 569 16.78 1.22 35.56
CA ARG A 569 17.50 1.52 34.31
C ARG A 569 17.19 2.91 33.78
N PHE A 570 15.96 3.39 33.99
CA PHE A 570 15.53 4.75 33.72
C PHE A 570 15.98 5.77 34.77
N GLY A 571 16.68 5.35 35.83
CA GLY A 571 17.15 6.24 36.90
C GLY A 571 16.08 6.56 37.94
N LEU A 572 15.00 5.75 38.03
CA LEU A 572 13.98 5.89 39.07
C LEU A 572 14.40 5.15 40.34
N SER A 573 14.15 5.77 41.50
CA SER A 573 14.27 5.17 42.82
C SER A 573 13.01 4.40 43.22
N GLU A 574 13.06 3.69 44.36
CA GLU A 574 11.88 3.09 44.99
C GLU A 574 10.89 4.14 45.52
N ALA A 575 11.41 5.28 45.98
CA ALA A 575 10.63 6.47 46.32
C ALA A 575 10.32 7.28 45.05
#